data_AF-A0A7J2VA56-F1
#
_entry.id   AF-A0A7J2VA56-F1
#
_cell.length_a   1.000
_cell.length_b   1.000
_cell.length_c   1.000
_cell.angle_alpha   90.00
_cell.angle_beta   90.00
_cell.angle_gamma   90.00
#
_symmetry.space_group_name_H-M   'P 1'
#
loop_
_entity.id
_entity.type
_entity.pdbx_description
1 polymer ?
#
loop_
_entity_poly.entity_id
_entity_poly.type
_entity_poly.pdbx_seq_one_letter_code
_entity_poly.pdbx_strand_id
1 'polypeptide(L)'
;MMRLAYKLSFVNFGDICSSCLQNCCKRFYSILLPDEEEEFNNVSFPIKTERGVIKCIGAYNGKQCPFLDENGRCTIYENRPLDCRLWPVMIYIDFKTRERIIYLDLECPAVRSGKIPVSIVKRIVEALKNLELSDEWLEKYTLAPWPNNLVEIGRFKK
;
A
#
# COMPACT_ATOMS: atom_id res chain seq x y z
N MET A 1 -21.96 2.76 0.85
CA MET A 1 -20.91 3.33 1.71
C MET A 1 -19.69 3.57 0.83
N MET A 2 -19.02 4.73 0.88
CA MET A 2 -17.85 4.99 0.03
C MET A 2 -16.65 4.20 0.57
N ARG A 3 -15.98 3.43 -0.29
CA ARG A 3 -14.79 2.66 0.08
C ARG A 3 -13.68 3.54 0.63
N LEU A 4 -12.95 3.03 1.61
CA LEU A 4 -11.84 3.76 2.23
C LEU A 4 -10.76 4.11 1.20
N ALA A 5 -10.49 3.24 0.22
CA ALA A 5 -9.55 3.50 -0.87
C ALA A 5 -9.82 4.82 -1.61
N TYR A 6 -11.09 5.19 -1.79
CA TYR A 6 -11.47 6.40 -2.55
C TYR A 6 -11.18 7.70 -1.80
N LYS A 7 -10.94 7.65 -0.48
CA LYS A 7 -10.38 8.79 0.26
C LYS A 7 -8.95 9.14 -0.19
N LEU A 8 -8.26 8.23 -0.88
CA LEU A 8 -6.95 8.43 -1.51
C LEU A 8 -7.04 8.49 -3.04
N SER A 9 -8.20 8.80 -3.62
CA SER A 9 -8.37 8.95 -5.07
C SER A 9 -7.47 10.03 -5.69
N PHE A 10 -7.10 11.05 -4.92
CA PHE A 10 -6.15 12.09 -5.33
C PHE A 10 -4.71 11.57 -5.50
N VAL A 11 -4.41 10.35 -5.04
CA VAL A 11 -3.06 9.77 -5.13
C VAL A 11 -2.89 9.06 -6.46
N ASN A 12 -2.11 9.67 -7.34
CA ASN A 12 -1.69 9.06 -8.59
C ASN A 12 -0.18 9.15 -8.75
N PHE A 13 0.53 8.07 -8.38
CA PHE A 13 1.95 7.91 -8.70
C PHE A 13 2.18 7.46 -10.14
N GLY A 14 1.15 7.34 -10.98
CA GLY A 14 1.25 6.87 -12.36
C GLY A 14 2.31 7.60 -13.18
N ASP A 15 2.40 8.92 -13.08
CA ASP A 15 3.41 9.73 -13.80
C ASP A 15 4.83 9.49 -13.26
N ILE A 16 4.96 9.29 -11.94
CA ILE A 16 6.23 8.98 -11.29
C ILE A 16 6.66 7.54 -11.63
N CYS A 17 5.72 6.61 -11.71
CA CYS A 17 5.97 5.20 -11.98
C CYS A 17 6.17 4.91 -13.46
N SER A 18 5.49 5.63 -14.37
CA SER A 18 5.59 5.41 -15.82
C SER A 18 6.97 5.74 -16.37
N SER A 19 7.71 6.61 -15.70
CA SER A 19 9.11 6.95 -15.98
C SER A 19 10.12 6.10 -15.18
N CYS A 20 9.65 5.15 -14.36
CA CYS A 20 10.49 4.32 -13.49
C CYS A 20 10.73 2.93 -14.09
N LEU A 21 11.99 2.59 -14.36
CA LEU A 21 12.39 1.30 -14.95
C LEU A 21 12.20 0.09 -14.03
N GLN A 22 12.04 0.30 -12.71
CA GLN A 22 11.98 -0.80 -11.74
C GLN A 22 10.64 -1.56 -11.75
N ASN A 23 9.55 -0.88 -12.12
CA ASN A 23 8.21 -1.44 -12.19
C ASN A 23 7.85 -2.33 -10.98
N CYS A 24 7.76 -1.71 -9.81
CA CYS A 24 7.56 -2.36 -8.51
C CYS A 24 6.34 -3.30 -8.47
N CYS A 25 5.31 -3.06 -9.31
CA CYS A 25 4.16 -3.95 -9.48
C CYS A 25 4.52 -5.35 -10.03
N LYS A 26 5.73 -5.54 -10.58
CA LYS A 26 6.25 -6.85 -10.99
C LYS A 26 6.84 -7.66 -9.83
N ARG A 27 7.09 -7.04 -8.67
CA ARG A 27 7.85 -7.61 -7.56
C ARG A 27 7.08 -7.64 -6.24
N PHE A 28 6.23 -6.64 -6.02
CA PHE A 28 5.50 -6.48 -4.77
C PHE A 28 4.02 -6.79 -4.94
N TYR A 29 3.39 -7.06 -3.81
CA TYR A 29 1.96 -7.21 -3.67
C TYR A 29 1.42 -6.09 -2.78
N SER A 30 0.10 -5.93 -2.80
CA SER A 30 -0.64 -5.06 -1.90
C SER A 30 -1.63 -5.86 -1.09
N ILE A 31 -1.83 -5.47 0.15
CA ILE A 31 -2.82 -6.05 1.05
C ILE A 31 -4.19 -5.41 0.82
N LEU A 32 -5.22 -6.23 0.77
CA LEU A 32 -6.60 -5.78 0.63
C LEU A 32 -7.23 -5.46 1.99
N LEU A 33 -8.08 -4.43 2.03
CA LEU A 33 -9.05 -4.24 3.09
C LEU A 33 -10.18 -5.29 3.00
N PRO A 34 -10.89 -5.56 4.11
CA PRO A 34 -12.02 -6.50 4.11
C PRO A 34 -13.11 -6.17 3.06
N ASP A 35 -13.39 -4.88 2.81
CA ASP A 35 -14.39 -4.42 1.84
C ASP A 35 -13.88 -4.40 0.37
N GLU A 36 -12.59 -4.70 0.17
CA GLU A 36 -11.96 -4.86 -1.14
C GLU A 36 -11.91 -6.34 -1.56
N GLU A 37 -11.94 -7.27 -0.60
CA GLU A 37 -11.75 -8.69 -0.88
C GLU A 37 -12.75 -9.28 -1.87
N GLU A 38 -14.01 -8.84 -1.85
CA GLU A 38 -15.06 -9.36 -2.74
C GLU A 38 -14.76 -9.04 -4.21
N GLU A 39 -14.35 -7.81 -4.52
CA GLU A 39 -14.05 -7.36 -5.88
C GLU A 39 -12.84 -8.08 -6.46
N PHE A 40 -11.83 -8.33 -5.62
CA PHE A 40 -10.57 -8.94 -6.04
C PHE A 40 -10.52 -10.45 -5.82
N ASN A 41 -11.62 -11.08 -5.41
CA ASN A 41 -11.64 -12.48 -4.96
C ASN A 41 -11.00 -13.44 -5.99
N ASN A 42 -11.29 -13.25 -7.29
CA ASN A 42 -10.81 -14.11 -8.38
C ASN A 42 -9.30 -14.02 -8.66
N VAL A 43 -8.65 -12.96 -8.19
CA VAL A 43 -7.22 -12.70 -8.43
C VAL A 43 -6.41 -12.62 -7.15
N SER A 44 -7.08 -12.59 -6.00
CA SER A 44 -6.45 -12.49 -4.70
C SER A 44 -5.77 -13.79 -4.29
N PHE A 45 -4.77 -13.68 -3.44
CA PHE A 45 -4.09 -14.81 -2.82
C PHE A 45 -3.89 -14.55 -1.32
N PRO A 46 -3.85 -15.60 -0.49
CA PRO A 46 -3.64 -15.46 0.94
C PRO A 46 -2.16 -15.30 1.30
N ILE A 47 -1.87 -14.44 2.26
CA ILE A 47 -0.61 -14.39 2.99
C ILE A 47 -0.87 -14.72 4.45
N LYS A 48 -0.05 -15.60 5.03
CA LYS A 48 -0.12 -15.96 6.44
C LYS A 48 0.74 -14.98 7.24
N THR A 49 0.16 -14.41 8.29
CA THR A 49 0.80 -13.57 9.29
C THR A 49 0.68 -14.25 10.65
N GLU A 50 1.39 -13.77 11.67
CA GLU A 50 1.24 -14.27 13.04
C GLU A 50 -0.17 -14.02 13.62
N ARG A 51 -0.92 -13.05 13.05
CA ARG A 51 -2.29 -12.70 13.45
C ARG A 51 -3.37 -13.28 12.54
N GLY A 52 -3.01 -14.22 11.67
CA GLY A 52 -3.93 -14.92 10.78
C GLY A 52 -3.66 -14.68 9.30
N VAL A 53 -4.65 -14.98 8.46
CA VAL A 53 -4.53 -14.84 7.00
C VAL A 53 -5.07 -13.48 6.56
N ILE A 54 -4.40 -12.89 5.58
CA ILE A 54 -4.84 -11.67 4.91
C ILE A 54 -4.80 -11.88 3.39
N LYS A 55 -5.76 -11.29 2.66
CA LYS A 55 -5.79 -11.37 1.20
C LYS A 55 -4.97 -10.26 0.57
N CYS A 56 -4.25 -10.62 -0.48
CA CYS A 56 -3.38 -9.73 -1.23
C CYS A 56 -3.70 -9.82 -2.72
N ILE A 57 -3.30 -8.80 -3.48
CA ILE A 57 -3.20 -8.83 -4.94
C ILE A 57 -1.81 -8.37 -5.35
N GLY A 58 -1.38 -8.66 -6.58
CA GLY A 58 -0.10 -8.22 -7.10
C GLY A 58 0.83 -9.37 -7.44
N ALA A 59 2.14 -9.12 -7.40
CA ALA A 59 3.12 -10.14 -7.74
C ALA A 59 3.23 -11.21 -6.65
N TYR A 60 3.19 -12.48 -7.05
CA TYR A 60 3.22 -13.63 -6.13
C TYR A 60 3.70 -14.90 -6.83
N ASN A 61 4.47 -15.73 -6.11
CA ASN A 61 5.01 -17.01 -6.60
C ASN A 61 5.65 -16.92 -8.00
N GLY A 62 6.50 -15.90 -8.20
CA GLY A 62 7.20 -15.66 -9.47
C GLY A 62 6.34 -15.06 -10.59
N LYS A 63 5.03 -14.85 -10.37
CA LYS A 63 4.13 -14.17 -11.29
C LYS A 63 4.07 -12.67 -10.98
N GLN A 64 3.94 -11.85 -12.02
CA GLN A 64 3.74 -10.42 -11.89
C GLN A 64 2.29 -10.09 -11.49
N CYS A 65 2.02 -8.85 -11.10
CA CYS A 65 0.65 -8.40 -10.84
C CYS A 65 -0.26 -8.65 -12.07
N PRO A 66 -1.44 -9.26 -11.88
CA PRO A 66 -2.35 -9.60 -12.98
C PRO A 66 -2.98 -8.38 -13.67
N PHE A 67 -2.83 -7.19 -13.07
CA PHE A 67 -3.35 -5.93 -13.59
C PHE A 67 -2.29 -5.11 -14.35
N LEU A 68 -1.14 -5.70 -14.69
CA LEU A 68 -0.18 -5.04 -15.58
C LEU A 68 -0.53 -5.33 -17.03
N ASP A 69 -0.54 -4.28 -17.86
CA ASP A 69 -0.57 -4.42 -19.32
C ASP A 69 0.79 -4.91 -19.86
N GLU A 70 0.88 -5.12 -21.17
CA GLU A 70 2.11 -5.53 -21.87
C GLU A 70 3.26 -4.53 -21.71
N ASN A 71 2.96 -3.25 -21.45
CA ASN A 71 3.92 -2.19 -21.19
C ASN A 71 4.27 -2.08 -19.70
N GLY A 72 3.70 -2.93 -18.84
CA GLY A 72 3.87 -2.93 -17.41
C GLY A 72 3.18 -1.77 -16.69
N ARG A 73 2.11 -1.21 -17.26
CA ARG A 73 1.28 -0.17 -16.62
C ARG A 73 0.07 -0.81 -15.96
N CYS A 74 -0.39 -0.23 -14.85
CA CYS A 74 -1.57 -0.73 -14.17
C CYS A 74 -2.84 -0.49 -15.01
N THR A 75 -3.73 -1.46 -15.13
CA THR A 75 -4.99 -1.30 -15.89
C THR A 75 -6.17 -0.89 -15.01
N ILE A 76 -6.00 -0.88 -13.69
CA ILE A 76 -7.05 -0.59 -12.70
C ILE A 76 -6.78 0.69 -11.90
N TYR A 77 -6.12 1.70 -12.47
CA TYR A 77 -5.70 2.92 -11.73
C TYR A 77 -6.82 3.54 -10.87
N GLU A 78 -8.04 3.59 -11.41
CA GLU A 78 -9.24 4.13 -10.75
C GLU A 78 -9.83 3.19 -9.68
N ASN A 79 -9.59 1.88 -9.80
CA ASN A 79 -10.09 0.84 -8.90
C ASN A 79 -9.03 0.27 -7.95
N ARG A 80 -7.81 0.83 -7.93
CA ARG A 80 -6.72 0.35 -7.05
C ARG A 80 -7.19 0.24 -5.59
N PRO A 81 -6.82 -0.83 -4.87
CA PRO A 81 -7.08 -0.94 -3.44
C PRO A 81 -6.31 0.12 -2.66
N LEU A 82 -6.68 0.30 -1.39
CA LEU A 82 -6.10 1.30 -0.49
C LEU A 82 -4.57 1.22 -0.48
N ASP A 83 -4.01 0.03 -0.29
CA ASP A 83 -2.57 -0.16 -0.13
C ASP A 83 -1.79 0.13 -1.43
N CYS A 84 -2.35 -0.22 -2.60
CA CYS A 84 -1.82 0.19 -3.90
C CYS A 84 -1.81 1.71 -4.13
N ARG A 85 -2.71 2.45 -3.47
CA ARG A 85 -2.72 3.92 -3.49
C ARG A 85 -1.75 4.51 -2.47
N LEU A 86 -1.51 3.79 -1.38
CA LEU A 86 -0.70 4.27 -0.29
C LEU A 86 0.79 4.18 -0.59
N TRP A 87 1.24 3.04 -1.12
CA TRP A 87 2.65 2.80 -1.38
C TRP A 87 3.24 3.88 -2.32
N PRO A 88 4.37 4.52 -1.96
CA PRO A 88 5.37 4.08 -0.99
C PRO A 88 5.22 4.66 0.43
N VAL A 89 4.09 5.26 0.78
CA VAL A 89 3.74 5.52 2.17
C VAL A 89 3.19 4.23 2.76
N MET A 90 3.63 3.86 3.96
CA MET A 90 3.20 2.67 4.68
C MET A 90 2.65 3.08 6.06
N ILE A 91 1.71 2.33 6.61
CA ILE A 91 1.17 2.56 7.96
C ILE A 91 1.23 1.30 8.79
N TYR A 92 1.92 1.35 9.93
CA TYR A 92 2.07 0.25 10.88
C TYR A 92 1.39 0.59 12.21
N ILE A 93 1.22 -0.42 13.06
CA ILE A 93 0.88 -0.25 14.47
C ILE A 93 2.05 -0.65 15.36
N ASP A 94 2.39 0.21 16.32
CA ASP A 94 3.28 -0.14 17.42
C ASP A 94 2.52 -1.06 18.38
N PHE A 95 2.94 -2.32 18.48
CA PHE A 95 2.27 -3.30 19.35
C PHE A 95 2.35 -2.95 20.84
N LYS A 96 3.34 -2.16 21.27
CA LYS A 96 3.52 -1.76 22.67
C LYS A 96 2.74 -0.50 23.00
N THR A 97 2.85 0.55 22.17
CA THR A 97 2.22 1.85 22.47
C THR A 97 0.82 2.01 21.86
N ARG A 98 0.46 1.14 20.91
CA ARG A 98 -0.75 1.22 20.07
C ARG A 98 -0.81 2.46 19.18
N GLU A 99 0.33 3.14 19.01
CA GLU A 99 0.43 4.25 18.07
C GLU A 99 0.49 3.73 16.64
N ARG A 100 -0.08 4.50 15.71
CA ARG A 100 0.05 4.28 14.28
C ARG A 100 1.30 4.99 13.79
N ILE A 101 2.21 4.26 13.18
CA ILE A 101 3.47 4.77 12.67
C ILE A 101 3.37 4.85 11.15
N ILE A 102 3.73 6.00 10.58
CA ILE A 102 3.75 6.21 9.14
C ILE A 102 5.20 6.16 8.67
N TYR A 103 5.46 5.31 7.70
CA TYR A 103 6.77 5.13 7.09
C TYR A 103 6.77 5.57 5.63
N LEU A 104 7.95 5.93 5.14
CA LEU A 104 8.29 5.90 3.72
C LEU A 104 9.15 4.69 3.41
N ASP A 105 8.78 3.96 2.37
CA ASP A 105 9.55 2.83 1.85
C ASP A 105 10.65 3.28 0.88
N LEU A 106 11.90 3.10 1.29
CA LEU A 106 13.09 3.40 0.49
C LEU A 106 13.37 2.36 -0.59
N GLU A 107 12.64 1.25 -0.68
CA GLU A 107 12.71 0.40 -1.87
C GLU A 107 12.19 1.13 -3.12
N CYS A 108 11.30 2.10 -2.94
CA CYS A 108 10.85 2.97 -4.02
C CYS A 108 12.00 3.86 -4.52
N PRO A 109 12.41 3.74 -5.81
CA PRO A 109 13.45 4.59 -6.37
C PRO A 109 13.10 6.08 -6.35
N ALA A 110 11.81 6.40 -6.51
CA ALA A 110 11.34 7.78 -6.49
C ALA A 110 11.45 8.39 -5.08
N VAL A 111 11.25 7.61 -4.02
CA VAL A 111 11.51 8.05 -2.65
C VAL A 111 13.00 8.30 -2.46
N ARG A 112 13.86 7.31 -2.77
CA ARG A 112 15.32 7.44 -2.61
C ARG A 112 15.93 8.61 -3.38
N SER A 113 15.42 8.90 -4.56
CA SER A 113 15.90 9.99 -5.41
C SER A 113 15.20 11.33 -5.13
N GLY A 114 14.32 11.40 -4.12
CA GLY A 114 13.63 12.65 -3.76
C GLY A 114 12.64 13.15 -4.82
N LYS A 115 12.16 12.27 -5.70
CA LYS A 115 11.23 12.62 -6.79
C LYS A 115 9.77 12.70 -6.36
N ILE A 116 9.43 12.24 -5.15
CA ILE A 116 8.07 12.35 -4.62
C ILE A 116 7.92 13.71 -3.94
N PRO A 117 6.96 14.56 -4.37
CA PRO A 117 6.75 15.86 -3.76
C PRO A 117 6.40 15.76 -2.27
N VAL A 118 7.04 16.59 -1.44
CA VAL A 118 6.74 16.63 0.01
C VAL A 118 5.25 16.97 0.27
N SER A 119 4.64 17.79 -0.58
CA SER A 119 3.22 18.16 -0.49
C SER A 119 2.30 16.95 -0.66
N ILE A 120 2.60 16.02 -1.58
CA ILE A 120 1.77 14.82 -1.74
C ILE A 120 1.90 13.89 -0.53
N VAL A 121 3.12 13.70 0.00
CA VAL A 121 3.36 12.89 1.20
C VAL A 121 2.59 13.45 2.40
N LYS A 122 2.67 14.77 2.63
CA LYS A 122 1.91 15.43 3.70
C LYS A 122 0.40 15.22 3.55
N ARG A 123 -0.12 15.33 2.32
CA ARG A 123 -1.55 15.14 2.05
C ARG A 123 -2.00 13.69 2.29
N ILE A 124 -1.15 12.70 1.98
CA ILE A 124 -1.39 11.28 2.31
C ILE A 124 -1.38 11.06 3.82
N VAL A 125 -0.41 11.62 4.54
CA VAL A 125 -0.32 11.54 6.01
C VAL A 125 -1.58 12.09 6.68
N GLU A 126 -2.05 13.26 6.25
CA GLU A 126 -3.28 13.84 6.78
C GLU A 126 -4.51 13.00 6.43
N ALA A 127 -4.58 12.43 5.23
CA ALA A 127 -5.66 11.52 4.87
C ALA A 127 -5.66 10.26 5.76
N LEU A 128 -4.48 9.63 5.98
CA LEU A 128 -4.30 8.46 6.83
C LEU A 128 -4.78 8.67 8.27
N LYS A 129 -4.49 9.84 8.86
CA LYS A 129 -4.96 10.19 10.21
C LYS A 129 -6.50 10.16 10.32
N ASN A 130 -7.19 10.47 9.22
CA ASN A 130 -8.64 10.51 9.11
C ASN A 130 -9.27 9.20 8.55
N LEU A 131 -8.47 8.14 8.36
CA LEU A 131 -8.97 6.82 7.92
C LEU A 131 -9.33 5.93 9.11
N GLU A 132 -10.55 5.41 9.11
CA GLU A 132 -11.01 4.37 10.02
C GLU A 132 -10.53 2.98 9.57
N LEU A 133 -9.22 2.73 9.71
CA LEU A 133 -8.65 1.40 9.59
C LEU A 133 -8.85 0.64 10.89
N SER A 134 -9.33 -0.61 10.84
CA SER A 134 -9.43 -1.45 12.03
C SER A 134 -8.04 -1.84 12.52
N ASP A 135 -7.89 -1.93 13.83
CA ASP A 135 -6.63 -2.34 14.45
C ASP A 135 -6.28 -3.79 14.07
N GLU A 136 -7.27 -4.68 13.96
CA GLU A 136 -7.05 -6.07 13.52
C GLU A 136 -6.41 -6.14 12.13
N TRP A 137 -6.91 -5.35 11.18
CA TRP A 137 -6.33 -5.28 9.84
C TRP A 137 -4.92 -4.70 9.91
N LEU A 138 -4.72 -3.63 10.68
CA LEU A 138 -3.43 -2.95 10.79
C LEU A 138 -2.35 -3.82 11.45
N GLU A 139 -2.73 -4.66 12.41
CA GLU A 139 -1.83 -5.65 13.00
C GLU A 139 -1.38 -6.70 11.98
N LYS A 140 -2.31 -7.28 11.21
CA LYS A 140 -1.98 -8.21 10.12
C LYS A 140 -1.12 -7.53 9.05
N TYR A 141 -1.48 -6.30 8.68
CA TYR A 141 -0.69 -5.49 7.76
C TYR A 141 0.74 -5.31 8.27
N THR A 142 0.93 -4.87 9.52
CA THR A 142 2.25 -4.65 10.12
C THR A 142 3.11 -5.91 10.16
N LEU A 143 2.49 -7.09 10.33
CA LEU A 143 3.16 -8.39 10.42
C LEU A 143 3.33 -9.11 9.07
N ALA A 144 2.89 -8.51 7.97
CA ALA A 144 3.14 -9.07 6.65
C ALA A 144 4.63 -8.98 6.29
N PRO A 145 5.15 -9.88 5.43
CA PRO A 145 6.56 -9.92 5.08
C PRO A 145 6.93 -8.81 4.09
N TRP A 146 6.99 -7.58 4.60
CA TRP A 146 7.38 -6.39 3.85
C TRP A 146 8.90 -6.32 3.65
N PRO A 147 9.37 -5.65 2.58
CA PRO A 147 10.76 -5.20 2.52
C PRO A 147 11.01 -4.14 3.60
N ASN A 148 11.96 -4.39 4.51
CA ASN A 148 12.16 -3.59 5.73
C ASN A 148 13.11 -2.39 5.58
N ASN A 149 13.07 -1.69 4.44
CA ASN A 149 13.90 -0.50 4.22
C ASN A 149 13.07 0.79 4.42
N LEU A 150 12.73 1.09 5.67
CA LEU A 150 11.72 2.08 6.03
C LEU A 150 12.31 3.26 6.80
N VAL A 151 11.75 4.45 6.60
CA VAL A 151 12.03 5.66 7.41
C VAL A 151 10.73 6.16 8.04
N GLU A 152 10.72 6.30 9.37
CA GLU A 152 9.58 6.87 10.09
C GLU A 152 9.45 8.36 9.73
N ILE A 153 8.26 8.76 9.26
CA ILE A 153 7.94 10.15 8.90
C ILE A 153 6.84 10.76 9.77
N GLY A 154 6.25 9.97 10.66
CA GLY A 154 5.28 10.45 11.62
C GLY A 154 4.69 9.32 12.44
N ARG A 155 4.10 9.69 13.57
CA ARG A 155 3.32 8.79 14.41
C ARG A 155 2.16 9.53 15.04
N PHE A 156 1.09 8.81 15.34
CA PHE A 156 -0.07 9.37 16.01
C PHE A 156 -0.82 8.28 16.77
N LYS A 157 -1.50 8.69 17.85
CA LYS A 157 -2.45 7.83 18.56
C LYS A 157 -3.86 8.12 18.05
N LYS A 158 -4.66 7.07 17.93
CA LYS A 158 -6.06 7.17 17.56
C LYS A 158 -6.96 7.00 18.77
#